data_AF-A0A3L7JW72-F1
#
_entry.id   AF-A0A3L7JW72-F1
#
_cell.length_a   1.000
_cell.length_b   1.000
_cell.length_c   1.000
_cell.angle_alpha   90.00
_cell.angle_beta   90.00
_cell.angle_gamma   90.00
#
_symmetry.space_group_name_H-M   'P 1'
#
loop_
_entity.id
_entity.type
_entity.pdbx_description
1 polymer ?
#
loop_
_entity_poly.entity_id
_entity_poly.type
_entity_poly.pdbx_seq_one_letter_code
_entity_poly.pdbx_strand_id
1 'polypeptide(L)'
;MHSSGESAHWKGEYSAKYNDSKEDTKYFFSFKNAKKDTLFKDFAVDINGKEYKGEYNKGTYKVSTSCSGVSGACRDPENEPIKVSINWDDKYKETFFLKPDK
;
A
#
# COMPACT_ATOMS: atom_id res chain seq x y z
N MET A 1 -2.15 14.15 -0.75
CA MET A 1 -1.92 13.57 0.59
C MET A 1 -0.82 12.53 0.48
N HIS A 2 0.08 12.45 1.46
CA HIS A 2 1.14 11.45 1.53
C HIS A 2 1.18 10.82 2.93
N SER A 3 1.31 9.50 2.98
CA SER A 3 1.43 8.75 4.23
C SER A 3 2.52 7.69 4.09
N SER A 4 3.26 7.43 5.17
CA SER A 4 4.36 6.48 5.16
C SER A 4 4.36 5.61 6.42
N GLY A 5 4.96 4.42 6.33
CA GLY A 5 5.06 3.49 7.44
C GLY A 5 5.96 2.31 7.10
N GLU A 6 6.39 1.58 8.13
CA GLU A 6 7.24 0.40 7.94
C GLU A 6 7.04 -0.66 9.02
N SER A 7 7.44 -1.88 8.68
CA SER A 7 7.55 -3.03 9.56
C SER A 7 9.00 -3.52 9.61
N ALA A 8 9.24 -4.72 10.12
CA ALA A 8 10.57 -5.31 10.18
C ALA A 8 11.21 -5.43 8.78
N HIS A 9 10.45 -5.89 7.79
CA HIS A 9 10.99 -6.14 6.46
C HIS A 9 10.40 -5.26 5.35
N TRP A 10 9.30 -4.56 5.61
CA TRP A 10 8.60 -3.78 4.58
C TRP A 10 8.61 -2.29 4.89
N LYS A 11 8.66 -1.51 3.82
CA LYS A 11 8.30 -0.08 3.81
C LYS A 11 7.08 0.09 2.94
N GLY A 12 6.15 0.93 3.37
CA GLY A 12 4.94 1.29 2.64
C GLY A 12 4.81 2.79 2.51
N GLU A 13 4.32 3.22 1.36
CA GLU A 13 4.01 4.60 1.03
C GLU A 13 2.64 4.67 0.37
N TYR A 14 1.89 5.71 0.70
CA TYR A 14 0.61 6.04 0.09
C TYR A 14 0.65 7.46 -0.43
N SER A 15 0.12 7.66 -1.64
CA SER A 15 -0.08 8.97 -2.23
C SER A 15 -1.43 9.06 -2.90
N ALA A 16 -2.12 10.18 -2.67
CA ALA A 16 -3.35 10.52 -3.38
C ALA A 16 -3.23 11.87 -4.05
N LYS A 17 -3.68 11.92 -5.31
CA LYS A 17 -3.80 13.13 -6.12
C LYS A 17 -5.26 13.35 -6.49
N TYR A 18 -5.74 14.56 -6.27
CA TYR A 18 -7.11 14.96 -6.60
C TYR A 18 -7.09 15.98 -7.75
N ASN A 19 -7.83 15.69 -8.82
CA ASN A 19 -8.05 16.60 -9.94
C ASN A 19 -9.55 16.67 -10.24
N ASP A 20 -10.13 17.88 -10.19
CA ASP A 20 -11.51 18.30 -10.50
C ASP A 20 -12.66 17.42 -9.96
N SER A 21 -12.70 16.12 -10.23
CA SER A 21 -13.70 15.15 -9.77
C SER A 21 -13.16 13.70 -9.67
N LYS A 22 -11.84 13.52 -9.77
CA LYS A 22 -11.17 12.23 -9.75
C LYS A 22 -10.08 12.22 -8.69
N GLU A 23 -10.09 11.15 -7.89
CA GLU A 23 -9.02 10.84 -6.96
C GLU A 23 -8.24 9.63 -7.49
N ASP A 24 -6.95 9.85 -7.76
CA ASP A 24 -6.00 8.81 -8.13
C ASP A 24 -5.13 8.49 -6.92
N THR A 25 -5.31 7.29 -6.36
CA THR A 25 -4.53 6.83 -5.21
C THR A 25 -3.54 5.74 -5.61
N LYS A 26 -2.38 5.76 -4.96
CA LYS A 26 -1.28 4.82 -5.21
C LYS A 26 -0.68 4.38 -3.89
N TYR A 27 -0.54 3.08 -3.72
CA TYR A 27 0.25 2.46 -2.67
C TYR A 27 1.51 1.84 -3.26
N PHE A 28 2.61 1.98 -2.55
CA PHE A 28 3.90 1.39 -2.90
C PHE A 28 4.42 0.63 -1.69
N PHE A 29 4.83 -0.62 -1.91
CA PHE A 29 5.42 -1.46 -0.88
C PHE A 29 6.77 -1.97 -1.36
N SER A 30 7.81 -1.76 -0.55
CA SER A 30 9.17 -2.21 -0.86
C SER A 30 9.71 -3.08 0.26
N PHE A 31 10.37 -4.17 -0.11
CA PHE A 31 11.07 -5.05 0.82
C PHE A 31 12.47 -4.48 1.09
N LYS A 32 12.77 -4.17 2.36
CA LYS A 32 13.96 -3.42 2.78
C LYS A 32 15.28 -4.03 2.29
N ASN A 33 15.34 -5.36 2.19
CA ASN A 33 16.52 -6.10 1.78
C ASN A 33 16.33 -6.80 0.42
N ALA A 34 15.51 -6.23 -0.47
CA ALA A 34 15.27 -6.80 -1.78
C ALA A 34 16.57 -6.87 -2.61
N LYS A 35 16.82 -8.05 -3.19
CA LYS A 35 17.80 -8.27 -4.24
C LYS A 35 17.11 -8.26 -5.60
N LYS A 36 17.90 -8.24 -6.68
CA LYS A 36 17.39 -8.18 -8.06
C LYS A 36 16.48 -9.36 -8.42
N ASP A 37 16.67 -10.49 -7.75
CA ASP A 37 16.00 -11.77 -7.92
C ASP A 37 15.02 -12.10 -6.78
N THR A 38 14.74 -11.15 -5.86
CA THR A 38 13.74 -11.37 -4.81
C THR A 38 12.35 -11.53 -5.42
N LEU A 39 11.82 -12.73 -5.29
CA LEU A 39 10.48 -13.13 -5.67
C LEU A 39 9.79 -13.74 -4.45
N PHE A 40 8.49 -13.53 -4.37
CA PHE A 40 7.66 -14.07 -3.30
C PHE A 40 6.56 -14.94 -3.91
N LYS A 41 6.30 -16.09 -3.30
CA LYS A 41 5.11 -16.89 -3.61
C LYS A 41 3.91 -16.35 -2.85
N ASP A 42 2.73 -16.51 -3.42
CA ASP A 42 1.44 -16.17 -2.79
C ASP A 42 1.42 -14.77 -2.14
N PHE A 43 2.00 -13.81 -2.87
CA PHE A 43 2.14 -12.44 -2.39
C PHE A 43 0.79 -11.71 -2.41
N ALA A 44 0.39 -11.22 -1.25
CA ALA A 44 -0.85 -10.48 -1.06
C ALA A 44 -0.66 -9.31 -0.09
N VAL A 45 -1.32 -8.20 -0.38
CA VAL A 45 -1.38 -7.03 0.50
C VAL A 45 -2.83 -6.73 0.86
N ASP A 46 -3.14 -6.76 2.14
CA ASP A 46 -4.39 -6.26 2.70
C ASP A 46 -4.23 -4.80 3.10
N ILE A 47 -5.10 -3.94 2.58
CA ILE A 47 -5.15 -2.51 2.91
C ILE A 47 -6.54 -2.25 3.47
N ASN A 48 -6.62 -1.91 4.76
CA ASN A 48 -7.87 -1.67 5.48
C ASN A 48 -8.94 -2.77 5.26
N GLY A 49 -8.52 -4.04 5.24
CA GLY A 49 -9.41 -5.20 5.06
C GLY A 49 -9.72 -5.56 3.61
N LYS A 50 -9.14 -4.83 2.64
CA LYS A 50 -9.24 -5.16 1.22
C LYS A 50 -7.94 -5.80 0.72
N GLU A 51 -8.05 -7.04 0.28
CA GLU A 51 -6.91 -7.81 -0.22
C GLU A 51 -6.61 -7.51 -1.71
N TYR A 52 -5.33 -7.34 -2.00
CA TYR A 52 -4.76 -7.15 -3.33
C TYR A 52 -3.68 -8.21 -3.56
N LYS A 53 -3.94 -9.13 -4.49
CA LYS A 53 -2.98 -10.16 -4.90
C LYS A 53 -2.19 -9.67 -6.11
N GLY A 54 -0.94 -10.09 -6.21
CA GLY A 54 -0.17 -9.89 -7.43
C GLY A 54 1.30 -10.27 -7.29
N GLU A 55 2.07 -9.98 -8.32
CA GLU A 55 3.49 -10.34 -8.36
C GLU A 55 4.36 -9.20 -7.86
N TYR A 56 5.19 -9.49 -6.86
CA TYR A 56 6.23 -8.59 -6.39
C TYR A 56 7.36 -8.54 -7.43
N ASN A 57 7.55 -7.36 -8.04
CA ASN A 57 8.46 -7.21 -9.18
C ASN A 57 9.48 -6.11 -8.93
N LYS A 58 10.75 -6.40 -9.25
CA LYS A 58 11.86 -5.40 -9.21
C LYS A 58 12.00 -4.66 -7.87
N GLY A 59 11.73 -5.32 -6.75
CA GLY A 59 11.89 -4.72 -5.43
C GLY A 59 10.76 -3.80 -4.98
N THR A 60 9.62 -3.78 -5.70
CA THR A 60 8.41 -3.06 -5.25
C THR A 60 7.12 -3.76 -5.67
N TYR A 61 6.06 -3.55 -4.91
CA TYR A 61 4.68 -3.83 -5.31
C TYR A 61 3.87 -2.55 -5.29
N LYS A 62 3.03 -2.36 -6.31
CA LYS A 62 2.25 -1.15 -6.49
C LYS A 62 0.78 -1.48 -6.65
N VAL A 63 -0.06 -0.85 -5.83
CA VAL A 63 -1.51 -0.86 -5.98
C VAL A 63 -1.94 0.52 -6.46
N SER A 64 -2.73 0.60 -7.52
CA SER A 64 -3.30 1.86 -8.00
C SER A 64 -4.81 1.73 -8.05
N THR A 65 -5.51 2.66 -7.42
CA THR A 65 -6.97 2.74 -7.49
C THR A 65 -7.37 4.14 -7.94
N SER A 66 -8.44 4.21 -8.72
CA SER A 66 -9.01 5.47 -9.16
C SER A 66 -10.49 5.46 -8.83
N CYS A 67 -10.99 6.54 -8.23
CA CYS A 67 -12.41 6.72 -8.00
C CYS A 67 -12.86 8.06 -8.59
N SER A 68 -14.02 8.01 -9.24
CA SER A 68 -14.71 9.15 -9.84
C SER A 68 -15.97 9.41 -9.04
N GLY A 69 -16.04 10.56 -8.36
CA GLY A 69 -17.18 10.93 -7.53
C GLY A 69 -16.91 12.22 -6.76
N VAL A 70 -17.83 13.17 -6.88
CA VAL A 70 -17.85 14.37 -6.03
C VAL A 70 -18.08 13.90 -4.60
N SER A 71 -17.20 14.30 -3.67
CA SER A 71 -17.16 13.96 -2.24
C SER A 71 -16.47 12.63 -1.86
N GLY A 72 -15.23 12.72 -1.40
CA GLY A 72 -14.72 12.04 -0.19
C GLY A 72 -14.81 10.51 -0.05
N ALA A 73 -15.29 9.74 -1.01
CA ALA A 73 -15.52 8.30 -0.84
C ALA A 73 -14.24 7.45 -0.88
N CYS A 74 -13.14 8.00 -1.44
CA CYS A 74 -11.79 7.42 -1.35
C CYS A 74 -10.88 8.10 -0.34
N ARG A 75 -11.35 9.18 0.31
CA ARG A 75 -10.73 9.67 1.53
C ARG A 75 -10.97 8.59 2.58
N ASP A 76 -9.97 7.76 2.83
CA ASP A 76 -9.70 7.37 4.20
C ASP A 76 -9.72 8.68 5.01
N PRO A 77 -10.54 8.79 6.07
CA PRO A 77 -10.71 10.05 6.80
C PRO A 77 -9.31 10.60 7.10
N GLU A 78 -9.07 11.86 6.74
CA GLU A 78 -7.73 12.47 6.51
C GLU A 78 -6.73 12.38 7.67
N ASN A 79 -7.09 11.75 8.78
CA ASN A 79 -6.31 11.58 9.99
C ASN A 79 -6.27 10.14 10.52
N GLU A 80 -6.89 9.16 9.85
CA GLU A 80 -6.81 7.76 10.30
C GLU A 80 -5.60 7.04 9.69
N PRO A 81 -4.86 6.27 10.51
CA PRO A 81 -3.74 5.48 10.01
C PRO A 81 -4.24 4.34 9.12
N ILE A 82 -3.66 4.22 7.93
CA ILE A 82 -4.01 3.14 6.99
C ILE A 82 -3.34 1.86 7.48
N LYS A 83 -4.14 0.84 7.82
CA LYS A 83 -3.63 -0.46 8.23
C LYS A 83 -3.25 -1.28 7.00
N VAL A 84 -2.02 -1.77 7.00
CA VAL A 84 -1.49 -2.63 5.94
C VAL A 84 -1.07 -3.96 6.54
N SER A 85 -1.45 -5.07 5.90
CA SER A 85 -0.87 -6.39 6.18
C SER A 85 -0.33 -7.01 4.89
N ILE A 86 0.93 -7.42 4.90
CA ILE A 86 1.58 -8.08 3.76
C ILE A 86 1.79 -9.54 4.11
N ASN A 87 1.32 -10.43 3.24
CA ASN A 87 1.52 -11.88 3.34
C ASN A 87 2.38 -12.36 2.16
N TRP A 88 3.31 -13.26 2.42
CA TRP A 88 4.17 -13.84 1.39
C TRP A 88 4.75 -15.20 1.77
N ASP A 89 5.15 -15.96 0.75
CA ASP A 89 5.67 -17.33 0.82
C ASP A 89 4.81 -18.30 1.65
N ASP A 90 3.48 -18.10 1.65
CA ASP A 90 2.48 -18.85 2.44
C ASP A 90 2.77 -18.91 3.96
N LYS A 91 3.71 -18.11 4.45
CA LYS A 91 4.29 -18.29 5.78
C LYS A 91 4.41 -16.99 6.55
N TYR A 92 4.82 -15.93 5.88
CA TYR A 92 5.16 -14.68 6.53
C TYR A 92 4.01 -13.71 6.44
N LYS A 93 3.79 -12.99 7.55
CA LYS A 93 2.80 -11.94 7.66
C LYS A 93 3.36 -10.81 8.50
N GLU A 94 3.26 -9.59 7.99
CA GLU A 94 3.59 -8.38 8.75
C GLU A 94 2.48 -7.36 8.63
N THR A 95 2.14 -6.73 9.76
CA THR A 95 1.15 -5.66 9.83
C THR A 95 1.82 -4.39 10.34
N PHE A 96 1.55 -3.28 9.66
CA PHE A 96 2.01 -1.95 10.06
C PHE A 96 0.98 -0.90 9.63
N PHE A 97 1.22 0.35 10.01
CA PHE A 97 0.32 1.47 9.72
C PHE A 97 1.05 2.54 8.92
N LEU A 98 0.42 3.02 7.85
CA LEU A 98 0.84 4.24 7.16
C LEU A 98 0.22 5.42 7.91
N LYS A 99 1.07 6.34 8.36
CA LYS A 99 0.65 7.56 9.05
C LYS A 99 0.82 8.74 8.10
N PRO A 100 -0.08 9.74 8.12
CA PRO A 100 0.11 10.97 7.37
C PRO A 100 1.47 11.59 7.71
N ASP A 101 2.20 12.00 6.68
CA ASP A 101 3.38 12.81 6.90
C ASP A 101 2.94 14.16 7.48
N LYS A 102 3.62 14.63 8.53
CA LYS A 102 3.33 15.91 9.18
C LYS A 102 3.77 17.09 8.33
#